data_AF-A0A7S3LZ55-F1
#
_entry.id   AF-A0A7S3LZ55-F1
#
_cell.length_a   1.000
_cell.length_b   1.000
_cell.length_c   1.000
_cell.angle_alpha   90.00
_cell.angle_beta   90.00
_cell.angle_gamma   90.00
#
_symmetry.space_group_name_H-M   'P 1'
#
loop_
_entity.id
_entity.type
_entity.pdbx_description
1 polymer ?
#
loop_
_entity_poly.entity_id
_entity_poly.type
_entity_poly.pdbx_seq_one_letter_code
_entity_poly.pdbx_strand_id
1 'polypeptide(L)'
;QLGSRPAPVPLPPCLPSSPGRLQAAGIMPKRPAEEQLIGDVAVGLCPITGGPMASLTHPDGGSCQVLVQGASVVSWRPARDRGAERLLPAEATTELVPGSQAGQLRLCNLGMIPDDAWTIETLQGRKATGGPLVVSLFAEVPAGCQAAAGEGAAPSGAGPAAPLAARAKFSLWPDRLLIELEVANAADDEDAMAAPEVDL
;
A
#
# COMPACT_ATOMS: atom_id res chain seq x y z
N GLN A 1 57.76 -31.24 11.50
CA GLN A 1 56.57 -32.09 11.25
C GLN A 1 55.76 -31.44 10.14
N LEU A 2 55.84 -31.98 8.93
CA LEU A 2 55.18 -31.43 7.73
C LEU A 2 53.77 -32.03 7.63
N GLY A 3 52.75 -31.19 7.81
CA GLY A 3 51.34 -31.55 7.72
C GLY A 3 50.91 -31.76 6.27
N SER A 4 50.47 -32.97 5.96
CA SER A 4 49.97 -33.41 4.65
C SER A 4 48.60 -32.79 4.36
N ARG A 5 48.42 -32.15 3.19
CA ARG A 5 47.13 -31.63 2.71
C ARG A 5 46.36 -32.74 1.98
N PRO A 6 45.05 -32.91 2.22
CA PRO A 6 44.24 -33.88 1.48
C PRO A 6 43.94 -33.39 0.05
N ALA A 7 43.89 -34.34 -0.88
CA ALA A 7 43.65 -34.14 -2.31
C ALA A 7 42.17 -33.83 -2.62
N PRO A 8 41.88 -33.10 -3.72
CA PRO A 8 40.52 -32.74 -4.11
C PRO A 8 39.72 -33.93 -4.69
N VAL A 9 38.44 -34.00 -4.34
CA VAL A 9 37.47 -35.00 -4.79
C VAL A 9 36.95 -34.63 -6.20
N PRO A 10 36.91 -35.56 -7.17
CA PRO A 10 36.36 -35.30 -8.50
C PRO A 10 34.83 -35.26 -8.50
N LEU A 11 34.26 -34.30 -9.22
CA LEU A 11 32.82 -34.16 -9.45
C LEU A 11 32.32 -35.14 -10.54
N PRO A 12 31.08 -35.63 -10.44
CA PRO A 12 30.49 -36.51 -11.45
C PRO A 12 30.07 -35.76 -12.73
N PRO A 13 30.06 -36.45 -13.89
CA PRO A 13 29.71 -35.86 -15.18
C PRO A 13 28.20 -35.64 -15.35
N CYS A 14 27.83 -34.48 -15.89
CA CYS A 14 26.47 -34.16 -16.33
C CYS A 14 26.10 -34.98 -17.57
N LEU A 15 24.97 -35.70 -17.50
CA LEU A 15 24.37 -36.41 -18.63
C LEU A 15 23.57 -35.44 -19.54
N PRO A 16 23.60 -35.62 -20.87
CA PRO A 16 22.76 -34.86 -21.79
C PRO A 16 21.44 -35.57 -22.16
N SER A 17 20.42 -34.74 -22.38
CA SER A 17 19.35 -34.85 -23.39
C SER A 17 18.19 -35.83 -23.20
N SER A 18 16.98 -35.28 -23.28
CA SER A 18 15.88 -35.88 -24.03
C SER A 18 15.00 -34.79 -24.65
N PRO A 19 14.83 -34.76 -25.98
CA PRO A 19 13.81 -33.97 -26.64
C PRO A 19 12.58 -34.84 -26.89
N GLY A 20 11.41 -34.40 -26.42
CA GLY A 20 10.17 -35.02 -26.81
C GLY A 20 9.02 -34.60 -25.92
N ARG A 21 8.12 -33.76 -26.44
CA ARG A 21 6.79 -34.18 -26.91
C ARG A 21 5.97 -32.93 -27.25
N LEU A 22 5.53 -32.86 -28.50
CA LEU A 22 4.51 -31.93 -28.98
C LEU A 22 3.26 -32.04 -28.10
N GLN A 23 2.90 -30.95 -27.43
CA GLN A 23 1.56 -30.76 -26.89
C GLN A 23 0.97 -29.47 -27.46
N ALA A 24 -0.31 -29.58 -27.81
CA ALA A 24 -1.09 -28.64 -28.59
C ALA A 24 -0.93 -27.19 -28.10
N ALA A 25 -0.60 -26.31 -29.04
CA ALA A 25 -0.76 -24.88 -28.87
C ALA A 25 -2.26 -24.56 -28.78
N GLY A 26 -2.81 -24.69 -27.57
CA GLY A 26 -4.01 -23.94 -27.22
C GLY A 26 -3.66 -22.47 -27.41
N ILE A 27 -4.30 -21.83 -28.39
CA ILE A 27 -4.20 -20.39 -28.59
C ILE A 27 -4.83 -19.76 -27.35
N MET A 28 -3.99 -19.51 -26.34
CA MET A 28 -4.35 -18.66 -25.22
C MET A 28 -4.72 -17.30 -25.81
N PRO A 29 -5.91 -16.76 -25.52
CA PRO A 29 -6.22 -15.40 -25.88
C PRO A 29 -5.15 -14.51 -25.25
N LYS A 30 -4.30 -13.93 -26.11
CA LYS A 30 -3.35 -12.90 -25.69
C LYS A 30 -4.20 -11.76 -25.14
N ARG A 31 -4.26 -11.65 -23.81
CA ARG A 31 -4.76 -10.42 -23.18
C ARG A 31 -3.97 -9.27 -23.81
N PRO A 32 -4.63 -8.18 -24.24
CA PRO A 32 -3.91 -7.02 -24.74
C PRO A 32 -2.86 -6.61 -23.71
N ALA A 33 -1.64 -6.36 -24.15
CA ALA A 33 -0.47 -6.05 -23.33
C ALA A 33 -0.56 -4.66 -22.64
N GLU A 34 -1.77 -4.18 -22.38
CA GLU A 34 -2.04 -2.83 -21.88
C GLU A 34 -2.04 -2.74 -20.34
N GLU A 35 -2.02 -3.87 -19.63
CA GLU A 35 -1.94 -3.90 -18.16
C GLU A 35 -0.69 -4.68 -17.69
N GLN A 36 0.48 -4.09 -17.91
CA GLN A 36 1.73 -4.60 -17.34
C GLN A 36 1.88 -4.10 -15.90
N LEU A 37 1.49 -4.93 -14.93
CA LEU A 37 1.71 -4.69 -13.50
C LEU A 37 3.15 -5.04 -13.04
N ILE A 38 3.99 -5.53 -13.95
CA ILE A 38 5.25 -6.18 -13.56
C ILE A 38 6.32 -5.12 -13.23
N GLY A 39 6.39 -4.74 -11.95
CA GLY A 39 7.51 -3.99 -11.37
C GLY A 39 7.18 -2.58 -10.89
N ASP A 40 6.08 -2.00 -11.35
CA ASP A 40 5.73 -0.60 -11.07
C ASP A 40 5.06 -0.41 -9.71
N VAL A 41 4.31 -1.40 -9.26
CA VAL A 41 3.62 -1.39 -7.96
C VAL A 41 3.92 -2.70 -7.24
N ALA A 42 4.40 -2.60 -6.01
CA ALA A 42 4.72 -3.74 -5.16
C ALA A 42 4.22 -3.53 -3.73
N VAL A 43 3.94 -4.62 -3.03
CA VAL A 43 3.63 -4.60 -1.59
C VAL A 43 4.70 -5.41 -0.87
N GLY A 44 5.25 -4.83 0.19
CA GLY A 44 6.24 -5.46 1.05
C GLY A 44 5.99 -5.10 2.52
N LEU A 45 7.00 -5.35 3.35
CA LEU A 45 6.98 -4.98 4.76
C LEU A 45 7.86 -3.75 4.96
N CYS A 46 7.38 -2.80 5.76
CA CYS A 46 8.19 -1.70 6.24
C CYS A 46 9.32 -2.26 7.11
N PRO A 47 10.60 -1.93 6.86
CA PRO A 47 11.71 -2.46 7.65
C PRO A 47 11.73 -1.96 9.10
N ILE A 48 11.02 -0.86 9.39
CA ILE A 48 10.98 -0.24 10.73
C ILE A 48 9.81 -0.81 11.53
N THR A 49 8.60 -0.79 10.95
CA THR A 49 7.38 -1.17 11.68
C THR A 49 6.98 -2.64 11.48
N GLY A 50 7.53 -3.32 10.46
CA GLY A 50 7.04 -4.63 10.02
C GLY A 50 5.66 -4.60 9.36
N GLY A 51 5.02 -3.44 9.29
CA GLY A 51 3.68 -3.27 8.71
C GLY A 51 3.67 -3.30 7.18
N PRO A 52 2.50 -3.52 6.55
CA PRO A 52 2.39 -3.55 5.09
C PRO A 52 2.69 -2.18 4.48
N MET A 53 3.50 -2.18 3.41
CA MET A 53 3.93 -0.98 2.70
C MET A 53 3.80 -1.17 1.19
N ALA A 54 3.08 -0.27 0.52
CA ALA A 54 3.01 -0.20 -0.93
C ALA A 54 4.15 0.67 -1.47
N SER A 55 4.82 0.19 -2.51
CA SER A 55 5.87 0.92 -3.24
C SER A 55 5.41 1.13 -4.68
N LEU A 56 5.48 2.37 -5.15
CA LEU A 56 5.13 2.78 -6.51
C LEU A 56 6.40 3.37 -7.16
N THR A 57 6.78 2.85 -8.31
CA THR A 57 7.92 3.34 -9.12
C THR A 57 7.44 3.55 -10.54
N HIS A 58 7.29 4.79 -10.95
CA HIS A 58 6.74 5.11 -12.26
C HIS A 58 7.82 4.94 -13.34
N PRO A 59 7.51 4.30 -14.49
CA PRO A 59 8.50 3.93 -15.51
C PRO A 59 9.19 5.14 -16.16
N ASP A 60 8.51 6.28 -16.23
CA ASP A 60 9.08 7.54 -16.73
C ASP A 60 9.83 8.33 -15.62
N GLY A 61 10.14 7.66 -14.51
CA GLY A 61 10.76 8.24 -13.32
C GLY A 61 9.75 8.56 -12.22
N GLY A 62 10.24 8.84 -11.02
CA GLY A 62 9.41 9.13 -9.85
C GLY A 62 9.12 7.88 -9.01
N SER A 63 9.15 8.02 -7.69
CA SER A 63 8.75 6.93 -6.77
C SER A 63 8.07 7.44 -5.50
N CYS A 64 7.27 6.58 -4.90
CA CYS A 64 6.52 6.84 -3.69
C CYS A 64 6.40 5.56 -2.85
N GLN A 65 6.48 5.69 -1.53
CA GLN A 65 6.20 4.61 -0.59
C GLN A 65 5.07 5.02 0.34
N VAL A 66 4.08 4.15 0.49
CA VAL A 66 2.87 4.36 1.29
C VAL A 66 2.80 3.27 2.34
N LEU A 67 2.81 3.65 3.62
CA LEU A 67 2.48 2.74 4.71
C LEU A 67 0.97 2.53 4.70
N VAL A 68 0.54 1.27 4.67
CA VAL A 68 -0.89 0.95 4.69
C VAL A 68 -1.49 1.38 6.03
N GLN A 69 -0.77 1.12 7.13
CA GLN A 69 -1.16 1.59 8.46
C GLN A 69 -1.18 3.12 8.48
N GLY A 70 -2.33 3.68 8.82
CA GLY A 70 -2.57 5.13 8.89
C GLY A 70 -2.58 5.83 7.52
N ALA A 71 -2.60 5.08 6.41
CA ALA A 71 -2.61 5.60 5.04
C ALA A 71 -1.61 6.75 4.81
N SER A 72 -0.36 6.56 5.23
CA SER A 72 0.66 7.62 5.24
C SER A 72 1.71 7.44 4.13
N VAL A 73 2.17 8.56 3.57
CA VAL A 73 3.30 8.56 2.63
C VAL A 73 4.58 8.74 3.41
N VAL A 74 5.51 7.79 3.26
CA VAL A 74 6.78 7.75 4.01
C VAL A 74 7.99 8.13 3.16
N SER A 75 7.86 8.11 1.82
CA SER A 75 8.88 8.61 0.90
C SER A 75 8.22 9.08 -0.40
N TRP A 76 8.70 10.20 -0.94
CA TRP A 76 8.30 10.68 -2.25
C TRP A 76 9.45 11.35 -2.99
N ARG A 77 9.78 10.83 -4.17
CA ARG A 77 10.90 11.25 -5.00
C ARG A 77 10.42 11.54 -6.41
N PRO A 78 10.14 12.80 -6.80
CA PRO A 78 9.72 13.14 -8.16
C PRO A 78 10.89 13.11 -9.16
N ALA A 79 10.59 12.90 -10.44
CA ALA A 79 11.57 12.77 -11.51
C ALA A 79 12.36 14.07 -11.78
N ARG A 80 11.71 15.23 -11.71
CA ARG A 80 12.24 16.56 -12.07
C ARG A 80 13.53 16.96 -11.34
N ASP A 81 13.75 16.42 -10.14
CA ASP A 81 14.92 16.74 -9.30
C ASP A 81 15.83 15.51 -9.16
N ARG A 82 15.95 14.69 -10.20
CA ARG A 82 16.74 13.45 -10.20
C ARG A 82 16.32 12.47 -9.09
N GLY A 83 15.06 12.50 -8.67
CA GLY A 83 14.57 11.65 -7.58
C GLY A 83 14.99 12.11 -6.19
N ALA A 84 15.28 13.40 -5.97
CA ALA A 84 15.51 13.93 -4.62
C ALA A 84 14.30 13.69 -3.71
N GLU A 85 14.55 13.26 -2.47
CA GLU A 85 13.52 13.06 -1.44
C GLU A 85 12.83 14.38 -1.09
N ARG A 86 11.50 14.36 -1.06
CA ARG A 86 10.68 15.55 -0.72
C ARG A 86 10.20 15.55 0.72
N LEU A 87 10.20 14.40 1.38
CA LEU A 87 9.79 14.30 2.77
C LEU A 87 11.00 14.47 3.68
N LEU A 88 10.79 15.00 4.89
CA LEU A 88 11.86 15.12 5.86
C LEU A 88 12.34 13.72 6.29
N PRO A 89 13.64 13.51 6.55
CA PRO A 89 14.12 12.24 7.07
C PRO A 89 13.46 11.92 8.41
N ALA A 90 12.98 10.70 8.59
CA ALA A 90 12.41 10.23 9.86
C ALA A 90 13.42 10.33 11.03
N GLU A 91 14.72 10.19 10.75
CA GLU A 91 15.79 10.20 11.76
C GLU A 91 16.13 11.59 12.33
N ALA A 92 15.65 12.68 11.71
CA ALA A 92 15.97 14.04 12.15
C ALA A 92 15.28 14.43 13.47
N THR A 93 14.49 13.53 14.06
CA THR A 93 13.64 13.81 15.22
C THR A 93 14.04 12.88 16.36
N THR A 94 15.21 13.14 16.94
CA THR A 94 15.71 12.48 18.16
C THR A 94 14.88 12.81 19.41
N GLU A 95 13.96 13.78 19.32
CA GLU A 95 12.91 13.96 20.31
C GLU A 95 11.73 13.05 19.94
N LEU A 96 11.87 11.78 20.33
CA LEU A 96 10.80 10.78 20.36
C LEU A 96 9.71 11.22 21.34
N VAL A 97 8.91 12.22 20.95
CA VAL A 97 7.57 12.33 21.51
C VAL A 97 6.83 11.10 21.01
N PRO A 98 6.26 10.25 21.88
CA PRO A 98 5.41 9.15 21.46
C PRO A 98 4.31 9.70 20.53
N GLY A 99 4.27 9.21 19.28
CA GLY A 99 3.38 9.72 18.23
C GLY A 99 3.98 10.77 17.28
N SER A 100 5.23 11.22 17.49
CA SER A 100 5.97 12.04 16.53
C SER A 100 6.38 11.22 15.31
N GLN A 101 5.53 11.24 14.29
CA GLN A 101 5.79 10.64 12.98
C GLN A 101 6.34 11.69 12.01
N ALA A 102 7.36 12.43 12.44
CA ALA A 102 8.03 13.40 11.60
C ALA A 102 8.56 12.74 10.31
N GLY A 103 8.42 13.44 9.19
CA GLY A 103 8.88 12.95 7.89
C GLY A 103 7.84 12.14 7.09
N GLN A 104 6.60 12.04 7.56
CA GLN A 104 5.52 11.40 6.81
C GLN A 104 4.44 12.41 6.39
N LEU A 105 3.83 12.21 5.22
CA LEU A 105 2.58 12.89 4.87
C LEU A 105 1.43 12.03 5.38
N ARG A 106 0.69 12.54 6.35
CA ARG A 106 -0.52 11.90 6.87
C ARG A 106 -1.74 12.68 6.45
N LEU A 107 -2.84 11.95 6.33
CA LEU A 107 -4.16 12.54 6.23
C LEU A 107 -4.50 13.19 7.58
N CYS A 108 -4.89 14.46 7.56
CA CYS A 108 -5.20 15.21 8.77
C CYS A 108 -6.65 14.98 9.22
N ASN A 109 -6.90 15.20 10.52
CA ASN A 109 -8.24 15.09 11.14
C ASN A 109 -8.90 13.70 11.05
N LEU A 110 -8.10 12.63 10.87
CA LEU A 110 -8.58 11.25 10.84
C LEU A 110 -8.36 10.51 12.17
N GLY A 111 -8.32 11.21 13.29
CA GLY A 111 -8.13 10.60 14.62
C GLY A 111 -9.24 9.62 15.01
N MET A 112 -10.37 9.60 14.29
CA MET A 112 -11.46 8.63 14.44
C MET A 112 -11.25 7.33 13.66
N ILE A 113 -10.31 7.28 12.71
CA ILE A 113 -9.98 6.08 11.94
C ILE A 113 -8.71 5.48 12.54
N PRO A 114 -8.77 4.27 13.14
CA PRO A 114 -7.59 3.60 13.65
C PRO A 114 -6.53 3.40 12.56
N ASP A 115 -5.25 3.52 12.92
CA ASP A 115 -4.16 3.33 11.97
C ASP A 115 -4.15 1.92 11.37
N ASP A 116 -4.61 0.91 12.10
CA ASP A 116 -4.69 -0.48 11.66
C ASP A 116 -5.99 -0.84 10.91
N ALA A 117 -6.96 0.09 10.80
CA ALA A 117 -8.21 -0.14 10.06
C ALA A 117 -8.04 -0.10 8.53
N TRP A 118 -6.93 0.43 8.05
CA TRP A 118 -6.67 0.60 6.62
C TRP A 118 -6.23 -0.71 5.95
N THR A 119 -6.81 -0.99 4.79
CA THR A 119 -6.51 -2.15 3.94
C THR A 119 -6.30 -1.72 2.50
N ILE A 120 -5.56 -2.51 1.72
CA ILE A 120 -5.36 -2.23 0.28
C ILE A 120 -6.63 -2.63 -0.48
N GLU A 121 -7.26 -1.66 -1.14
CA GLU A 121 -8.45 -1.87 -1.98
C GLU A 121 -8.07 -2.08 -3.45
N THR A 122 -7.14 -1.27 -3.98
CA THR A 122 -6.75 -1.33 -5.39
C THR A 122 -5.26 -1.07 -5.58
N LEU A 123 -4.64 -1.85 -6.45
CA LEU A 123 -3.30 -1.59 -6.98
C LEU A 123 -3.40 -1.55 -8.51
N GLN A 124 -3.03 -0.42 -9.08
CA GLN A 124 -3.13 -0.21 -10.51
C GLN A 124 -1.80 0.26 -11.08
N GLY A 125 -1.26 -0.52 -12.01
CA GLY A 125 -0.16 -0.11 -12.87
C GLY A 125 -0.60 0.96 -13.88
N ARG A 126 0.34 1.36 -14.72
CA ARG A 126 0.11 2.37 -15.75
C ARG A 126 -0.82 1.83 -16.83
N LYS A 127 -1.98 2.48 -17.04
CA LYS A 127 -2.94 2.15 -18.12
C LYS A 127 -2.66 2.84 -19.46
N ALA A 128 -1.98 3.99 -19.43
CA ALA A 128 -1.67 4.78 -20.62
C ALA A 128 -0.31 5.47 -20.44
N THR A 129 0.37 5.77 -21.55
CA THR A 129 1.64 6.52 -21.51
C THR A 129 1.47 7.84 -20.76
N GLY A 130 2.31 8.08 -19.75
CA GLY A 130 2.22 9.25 -18.86
C GLY A 130 1.06 9.23 -17.86
N GLY A 131 0.27 8.16 -17.79
CA GLY A 131 -0.78 7.96 -16.78
C GLY A 131 -0.22 7.57 -15.42
N PRO A 132 -0.96 7.82 -14.32
CA PRO A 132 -0.46 7.55 -12.99
C PRO A 132 -0.42 6.05 -12.66
N LEU A 133 0.46 5.70 -11.73
CA LEU A 133 0.29 4.51 -10.89
C LEU A 133 -0.67 4.84 -9.76
N VAL A 134 -1.54 3.90 -9.37
CA VAL A 134 -2.55 4.15 -8.34
C VAL A 134 -2.50 3.06 -7.26
N VAL A 135 -2.51 3.48 -6.00
CA VAL A 135 -2.92 2.64 -4.87
C VAL A 135 -4.12 3.28 -4.19
N SER A 136 -5.16 2.49 -3.90
CA SER A 136 -6.30 2.88 -3.08
C SER A 136 -6.29 2.07 -1.80
N LEU A 137 -6.45 2.74 -0.67
CA LEU A 137 -6.63 2.15 0.64
C LEU A 137 -8.05 2.43 1.13
N PHE A 138 -8.64 1.45 1.81
CA PHE A 138 -9.98 1.55 2.37
C PHE A 138 -9.94 1.23 3.87
N ALA A 139 -10.68 1.99 4.65
CA ALA A 139 -10.88 1.75 6.07
C ALA A 139 -12.38 1.77 6.38
N GLU A 140 -12.80 0.83 7.22
CA GLU A 140 -14.16 0.74 7.75
C GLU A 140 -14.08 0.73 9.28
N VAL A 141 -14.83 1.61 9.91
CA VAL A 141 -14.86 1.79 11.36
C VAL A 141 -16.28 1.48 11.83
N PRO A 142 -16.50 0.35 12.51
CA PRO A 142 -17.80 0.00 13.06
C PRO A 142 -18.30 1.01 14.09
N ALA A 143 -19.61 1.06 14.27
CA ALA A 143 -20.23 1.89 15.30
C ALA A 143 -19.69 1.52 16.69
N GLY A 144 -19.42 2.53 17.53
CA GLY A 144 -18.93 2.31 18.89
C GLY A 144 -17.45 1.91 19.02
N CYS A 145 -16.72 1.72 17.91
CA CYS A 145 -15.26 1.66 17.95
C CYS A 145 -14.71 3.07 18.20
N GLN A 146 -14.34 3.38 19.44
CA GLN A 146 -13.50 4.53 19.70
C GLN A 146 -12.08 4.19 19.25
N ALA A 147 -11.56 4.90 18.25
CA ALA A 147 -10.13 4.92 18.01
C ALA A 147 -9.43 5.28 19.33
N ALA A 148 -8.37 4.55 19.68
CA ALA A 148 -7.58 4.83 20.88
C ALA A 148 -7.09 6.27 20.79
N ALA A 149 -7.81 7.17 21.46
CA ALA A 149 -7.48 8.58 21.48
C ALA A 149 -6.05 8.70 21.97
N GLY A 150 -5.18 9.32 21.16
CA GLY A 150 -3.86 9.73 21.63
C GLY A 150 -4.01 10.49 22.95
N GLU A 151 -3.12 10.20 23.89
CA GLU A 151 -3.11 10.78 25.24
C GLU A 151 -3.33 12.29 25.18
N GLY A 152 -4.56 12.76 25.46
CA GLY A 152 -4.89 14.19 25.45
C GLY A 152 -6.26 14.58 24.90
N ALA A 153 -6.98 13.70 24.19
CA ALA A 153 -8.36 14.01 23.83
C ALA A 153 -9.27 13.81 25.04
N ALA A 154 -9.87 14.90 25.54
CA ALA A 154 -10.85 14.82 26.61
C ALA A 154 -12.02 13.90 26.18
N PRO A 155 -12.53 13.02 27.07
CA PRO A 155 -13.70 12.21 26.76
C PRO A 155 -14.89 13.16 26.60
N SER A 156 -15.18 13.56 25.38
CA SER A 156 -16.44 14.22 25.07
C SER A 156 -17.53 13.19 25.34
N GLY A 157 -18.51 13.50 26.20
CA GLY A 157 -19.69 12.68 26.48
C GLY A 157 -20.65 12.53 25.29
N ALA A 158 -20.10 12.48 24.08
CA ALA A 158 -20.79 12.16 22.86
C ALA A 158 -21.18 10.67 22.90
N GLY A 159 -22.39 10.37 22.43
CA GLY A 159 -22.91 9.01 22.34
C GLY A 159 -22.03 8.09 21.46
N PRO A 160 -22.48 6.85 21.19
CA PRO A 160 -21.73 5.92 20.36
C PRO A 160 -21.37 6.58 19.02
N ALA A 161 -20.08 6.51 18.64
CA ALA A 161 -19.61 7.02 17.37
C ALA A 161 -20.36 6.31 16.22
N ALA A 162 -20.85 7.10 15.26
CA ALA A 162 -21.48 6.57 14.06
C ALA A 162 -20.46 5.74 13.25
N PRO A 163 -20.90 4.67 12.57
CA PRO A 163 -20.03 3.90 11.69
C PRO A 163 -19.54 4.78 10.53
N LEU A 164 -18.31 4.55 10.09
CA LEU A 164 -17.61 5.40 9.12
C LEU A 164 -16.86 4.53 8.12
N ALA A 165 -16.88 4.92 6.84
CA ALA A 165 -16.00 4.39 5.82
C ALA A 165 -15.11 5.49 5.26
N ALA A 166 -13.88 5.16 4.90
CA ALA A 166 -12.95 6.08 4.28
C ALA A 166 -12.12 5.42 3.19
N ARG A 167 -11.82 6.18 2.15
CA ARG A 167 -10.96 5.76 1.04
C ARG A 167 -9.86 6.80 0.82
N ALA A 168 -8.61 6.34 0.80
CA ALA A 168 -7.44 7.16 0.51
C ALA A 168 -6.80 6.67 -0.78
N LYS A 169 -6.79 7.50 -1.81
CA LYS A 169 -6.25 7.16 -3.13
C LYS A 169 -5.01 7.97 -3.43
N PHE A 170 -3.92 7.28 -3.73
CA PHE A 170 -2.61 7.83 -4.04
C PHE A 170 -2.33 7.60 -5.52
N SER A 171 -2.14 8.68 -6.26
CA SER A 171 -1.86 8.65 -7.69
C SER A 171 -0.49 9.27 -7.96
N LEU A 172 0.43 8.48 -8.52
CA LEU A 172 1.82 8.86 -8.78
C LEU A 172 2.05 9.04 -10.29
N TRP A 173 2.36 10.27 -10.69
CA TRP A 173 2.98 10.65 -11.96
C TRP A 173 4.49 10.87 -11.75
N PRO A 174 5.28 11.05 -12.83
CA PRO A 174 6.71 11.32 -12.70
C PRO A 174 7.04 12.45 -11.74
N ASP A 175 6.32 13.57 -11.83
CA ASP A 175 6.63 14.81 -11.12
C ASP A 175 5.58 15.23 -10.09
N ARG A 176 4.56 14.37 -9.88
CA ARG A 176 3.39 14.72 -9.09
C ARG A 176 2.88 13.52 -8.31
N LEU A 177 2.64 13.75 -7.03
CA LEU A 177 1.84 12.88 -6.17
C LEU A 177 0.51 13.58 -5.89
N LEU A 178 -0.60 12.90 -6.14
CA LEU A 178 -1.94 13.32 -5.75
C LEU A 178 -2.47 12.36 -4.69
N ILE A 179 -3.04 12.91 -3.63
CA ILE A 179 -3.69 12.15 -2.57
C ILE A 179 -5.13 12.65 -2.50
N GLU A 180 -6.08 11.75 -2.69
CA GLU A 180 -7.51 12.02 -2.59
C GLU A 180 -8.05 11.25 -1.39
N LEU A 181 -8.89 11.91 -0.59
CA LEU A 181 -9.53 11.31 0.57
C LEU A 181 -11.04 11.48 0.45
N GLU A 182 -11.74 10.36 0.54
CA GLU A 182 -13.19 10.26 0.62
C GLU A 182 -13.56 9.69 1.98
N VAL A 183 -14.55 10.29 2.63
CA VAL A 183 -15.07 9.85 3.93
C VAL A 183 -16.59 9.85 3.85
N ALA A 184 -17.21 8.74 4.23
CA ALA A 184 -18.65 8.53 4.18
C ALA A 184 -19.16 8.02 5.53
N ASN A 185 -20.37 8.44 5.89
CA ASN A 185 -21.13 7.83 6.98
C ASN A 185 -21.60 6.45 6.52
N ALA A 186 -21.26 5.39 7.26
CA ALA A 186 -21.64 4.03 6.92
C ALA A 186 -22.95 3.60 7.62
N ALA A 187 -23.66 4.52 8.27
CA ALA A 187 -24.91 4.23 8.96
C ALA A 187 -26.10 4.04 8.01
N ASP A 188 -26.03 4.60 6.80
CA ASP A 188 -27.18 4.68 5.89
C ASP A 188 -27.42 3.39 5.09
N ASP A 189 -26.59 2.35 5.25
CA ASP A 189 -26.69 1.11 4.49
C ASP A 189 -27.64 0.06 5.10
N GLU A 190 -28.07 0.20 6.36
CA GLU A 190 -28.94 -0.79 7.04
C GLU A 190 -30.45 -0.49 6.94
N ASP A 191 -30.86 0.75 6.65
CA ASP A 191 -32.28 1.14 6.64
C ASP A 191 -33.02 0.81 5.32
N ALA A 192 -32.32 0.41 4.26
CA ALA A 192 -32.92 0.16 2.95
C ALA A 192 -33.62 -1.21 2.80
N MET A 193 -33.45 -2.15 3.74
CA MET A 193 -34.06 -3.49 3.66
C MET A 193 -35.32 -3.68 4.53
N ALA A 194 -35.76 -2.66 5.25
CA ALA A 194 -36.92 -2.73 6.15
C ALA A 194 -38.18 -2.07 5.58
N ALA A 195 -38.44 -2.18 4.27
CA ALA A 195 -39.75 -1.83 3.73
C ALA A 195 -40.73 -2.99 4.02
N PRO A 196 -41.77 -2.81 4.85
CA PRO A 196 -42.79 -3.83 5.01
C PRO A 196 -43.56 -3.98 3.70
N GLU A 197 -43.64 -5.19 3.15
CA GLU A 197 -44.64 -5.55 2.14
C GLU A 197 -46.03 -5.19 2.70
N VAL A 198 -46.61 -4.12 2.17
CA VAL A 198 -48.02 -3.80 2.42
C VAL A 198 -48.82 -4.67 1.45
N ASP A 199 -49.28 -5.82 1.92
CA ASP A 199 -50.33 -6.60 1.24
C ASP A 199 -51.59 -5.72 1.18
N LEU A 200 -52.03 -5.40 -0.05
CA LEU A 200 -53.28 -4.66 -0.35
C LEU A 200 -54.35 -5.62 -0.89
#